data_AF-A0A524EHK1-F1
#
_entry.id   AF-A0A524EHK1-F1
#
_cell.length_a   1.000
_cell.length_b   1.000
_cell.length_c   1.000
_cell.angle_alpha   90.00
_cell.angle_beta   90.00
_cell.angle_gamma   90.00
#
_symmetry.space_group_name_H-M   'P 1'
#
loop_
_entity.id
_entity.type
_entity.pdbx_description
1 polymer ?
#
loop_
_entity_poly.entity_id
_entity_poly.type
_entity_poly.pdbx_seq_one_letter_code
_entity_poly.pdbx_strand_id
1 'polypeptide(L)'
;MMNELTTIRNSFVAFIDGLWWGLRDNVGALSMYEGYANGFKQIGREMAKQSDGNGAEGAAQAASTLMGSLGLEAESDGIEVIVKECPFWNRILEEGLEYSFHIEEICWMPLLEGIGEQFGVRPMMKSSLRLNHVARGKNEYKKSKASKALKAGKISKDEYQTTIDELDSEIEKIPEFGRYQYK
;
A
#
# COMPACT_ATOMS: atom_id res chain seq x y z
N MET A 1 -13.79 -6.45 -23.22
CA MET A 1 -13.67 -5.40 -22.18
C MET A 1 -13.52 -5.95 -20.76
N MET A 2 -14.54 -6.51 -20.08
CA MET A 2 -14.37 -7.03 -18.68
C MET A 2 -13.32 -8.15 -18.55
N ASN A 3 -13.26 -9.05 -19.55
CA ASN A 3 -12.33 -10.16 -19.55
C ASN A 3 -10.88 -9.68 -19.79
N GLU A 4 -10.68 -8.71 -20.68
CA GLU A 4 -9.36 -8.15 -20.99
C GLU A 4 -8.76 -7.38 -19.80
N LEU A 5 -9.56 -6.58 -19.11
CA LEU A 5 -9.12 -5.82 -17.94
C LEU A 5 -8.76 -6.75 -16.77
N THR A 6 -9.49 -7.87 -16.64
CA THR A 6 -9.17 -8.94 -15.68
C THR A 6 -7.88 -9.68 -16.07
N THR A 7 -7.68 -9.98 -17.36
CA THR A 7 -6.43 -10.58 -17.85
C THR A 7 -5.23 -9.68 -17.58
N ILE A 8 -5.33 -8.38 -17.90
CA ILE A 8 -4.25 -7.41 -17.64
C ILE A 8 -3.92 -7.33 -16.15
N ARG A 9 -4.94 -7.24 -15.29
CA ARG A 9 -4.77 -7.26 -13.83
C ARG A 9 -4.04 -8.51 -13.37
N ASN A 10 -4.48 -9.69 -13.80
CA ASN A 10 -3.86 -10.95 -13.41
C ASN A 10 -2.41 -11.08 -13.93
N SER A 11 -2.14 -10.61 -15.15
CA SER A 11 -0.79 -10.58 -15.71
C SER A 11 0.13 -9.63 -14.94
N PHE A 12 -0.37 -8.46 -14.53
CA PHE A 12 0.40 -7.54 -13.69
C PHE A 12 0.67 -8.13 -12.31
N VAL A 13 -0.30 -8.84 -11.73
CA VAL A 13 -0.08 -9.57 -10.46
C VAL A 13 1.01 -10.62 -10.60
N ALA A 14 0.93 -11.46 -11.64
CA ALA A 14 1.93 -12.49 -11.90
C ALA A 14 3.33 -11.91 -12.17
N PHE A 15 3.41 -10.75 -12.81
CA PHE A 15 4.68 -10.04 -13.03
C PHE A 15 5.34 -9.64 -11.70
N ILE A 16 4.59 -9.00 -10.79
CA ILE A 16 5.10 -8.61 -9.47
C ILE A 16 5.45 -9.83 -8.62
N ASP A 17 4.62 -10.89 -8.65
CA ASP A 17 4.94 -12.16 -7.98
C ASP A 17 6.30 -12.70 -8.46
N GLY A 18 6.56 -12.65 -9.77
CA GLY A 18 7.85 -13.04 -10.34
C GLY A 18 9.03 -12.22 -9.80
N LEU A 19 8.87 -10.89 -9.67
CA LEU A 19 9.90 -10.02 -9.07
C LEU A 19 10.11 -10.33 -7.58
N TRP A 20 9.04 -10.59 -6.85
CA TRP A 20 9.08 -10.97 -5.44
C TRP A 20 9.89 -12.25 -5.21
N TRP A 21 9.55 -13.33 -5.92
CA TRP A 21 10.27 -14.60 -5.83
C TRP A 21 11.74 -14.45 -6.27
N GLY A 22 11.98 -13.69 -7.34
CA GLY A 22 13.33 -13.38 -7.80
C GLY A 22 14.21 -12.72 -6.74
N LEU A 23 13.65 -11.80 -5.93
CA LEU A 23 14.35 -11.18 -4.80
C LEU A 23 14.55 -12.14 -3.63
N ARG A 24 13.52 -12.93 -3.30
CA ARG A 24 13.52 -13.83 -2.13
C ARG A 24 14.53 -14.96 -2.29
N ASP A 25 14.65 -15.52 -3.49
CA ASP A 25 15.42 -16.74 -3.74
C ASP A 25 16.91 -16.50 -4.04
N ASN A 26 17.34 -15.24 -4.15
CA ASN A 26 18.72 -14.89 -4.53
C ASN A 26 19.48 -14.16 -3.42
N VAL A 27 20.65 -14.70 -3.05
CA VAL A 27 21.59 -14.11 -2.09
C VAL A 27 22.36 -12.96 -2.77
N GLY A 28 21.79 -11.75 -2.70
CA GLY A 28 22.36 -10.53 -3.30
C GLY A 28 21.35 -9.37 -3.35
N ALA A 29 20.39 -9.37 -2.43
CA ALA A 29 19.10 -8.68 -2.55
C ALA A 29 19.17 -7.16 -2.76
N LEU A 30 20.25 -6.48 -2.36
CA LEU A 30 20.34 -5.02 -2.43
C LEU A 30 20.45 -4.49 -3.86
N SER A 31 21.27 -5.09 -4.72
CA SER A 31 21.44 -4.60 -6.10
C SER A 31 20.20 -4.88 -6.97
N MET A 32 19.51 -6.00 -6.72
CA MET A 32 18.23 -6.30 -7.38
C MET A 32 17.10 -5.43 -6.85
N TYR A 33 17.08 -5.14 -5.55
CA TYR A 33 16.14 -4.19 -4.96
C TYR A 33 16.26 -2.82 -5.63
N GLU A 34 17.47 -2.28 -5.71
CA GLU A 34 17.74 -1.01 -6.38
C GLU A 34 17.39 -1.07 -7.87
N GLY A 35 17.70 -2.17 -8.54
CA GLY A 35 17.35 -2.39 -9.95
C GLY A 35 15.84 -2.31 -10.18
N TYR A 36 15.04 -3.00 -9.37
CA TYR A 36 13.58 -3.00 -9.49
C TYR A 36 12.98 -1.65 -9.13
N ALA A 37 13.41 -1.05 -8.01
CA ALA A 37 12.97 0.28 -7.60
C ALA A 37 13.26 1.32 -8.70
N ASN A 38 14.45 1.29 -9.30
CA ASN A 38 14.80 2.17 -10.43
C ASN A 38 13.95 1.89 -11.68
N GLY A 39 13.58 0.63 -11.93
CA GLY A 39 12.65 0.26 -12.99
C GLY A 39 11.27 0.88 -12.80
N PHE A 40 10.68 0.76 -11.61
CA PHE A 40 9.40 1.39 -11.28
C PHE A 40 9.47 2.91 -11.33
N LYS A 41 10.57 3.49 -10.85
CA LYS A 41 10.85 4.91 -10.97
C LYS A 41 10.91 5.38 -12.43
N GLN A 42 11.53 4.60 -13.30
CA GLN A 42 11.56 4.91 -14.73
C GLN A 42 10.17 4.86 -15.35
N ILE A 43 9.34 3.87 -14.99
CA ILE A 43 7.93 3.80 -15.42
C ILE A 43 7.19 5.08 -15.02
N GLY A 44 7.33 5.51 -13.77
CA GLY A 44 6.74 6.76 -13.27
C GLY A 44 7.18 7.98 -14.08
N ARG A 45 8.49 8.10 -14.36
CA ARG A 45 9.02 9.21 -15.19
C ARG A 45 8.45 9.21 -16.60
N GLU A 46 8.41 8.05 -17.27
CA GLU A 46 7.93 7.97 -18.65
C GLU A 46 6.43 8.26 -18.74
N MET A 47 5.64 7.82 -17.77
CA MET A 47 4.21 8.16 -17.72
C MET A 47 4.00 9.66 -17.48
N ALA A 48 4.78 10.25 -16.57
CA ALA A 48 4.70 11.67 -16.28
C ALA A 48 5.01 12.55 -17.50
N LYS A 49 5.95 12.14 -18.37
CA LYS A 49 6.24 12.84 -19.64
C LYS A 49 5.08 12.86 -20.62
N GLN A 50 4.17 11.90 -20.52
CA GLN A 50 2.99 11.78 -21.38
C GLN A 50 1.75 12.44 -20.77
N SER A 51 1.87 12.98 -19.55
CA SER A 51 0.78 13.59 -18.82
C SER A 51 0.84 15.10 -18.94
N ASP A 52 -0.31 15.75 -19.13
CA ASP A 52 -0.42 17.19 -19.05
C ASP A 52 -0.56 17.63 -17.58
N GLY A 53 0.08 18.75 -17.21
CA GLY A 53 -0.04 19.34 -15.87
C GLY A 53 1.30 19.78 -15.28
N ASN A 54 1.26 20.38 -14.08
CA ASN A 54 2.44 20.79 -13.33
C ASN A 54 2.19 20.72 -11.81
N GLY A 55 3.25 20.62 -11.02
CA GLY A 55 3.18 20.64 -9.56
C GLY A 55 2.48 19.42 -8.95
N ALA A 56 2.10 19.56 -7.67
CA ALA A 56 1.64 18.44 -6.86
C ALA A 56 0.29 17.85 -7.32
N GLU A 57 -0.63 18.69 -7.79
CA GLU A 57 -1.93 18.24 -8.31
C GLU A 57 -1.77 17.47 -9.63
N GLY A 58 -0.96 17.99 -10.55
CA GLY A 58 -0.66 17.29 -11.81
C GLY A 58 0.02 15.94 -11.57
N ALA A 59 0.95 15.88 -10.61
CA ALA A 59 1.59 14.63 -10.20
C ALA A 59 0.59 13.62 -9.61
N ALA A 60 -0.31 14.06 -8.73
CA ALA A 60 -1.36 13.21 -8.16
C ALA A 60 -2.30 12.66 -9.24
N GLN A 61 -2.66 13.49 -10.22
CA GLN A 61 -3.54 13.10 -11.31
C GLN A 61 -2.88 12.06 -12.24
N ALA A 62 -1.61 12.31 -12.63
CA ALA A 62 -0.81 11.36 -13.40
C ALA A 62 -0.64 10.02 -12.66
N ALA A 63 -0.34 10.07 -11.36
CA ALA A 63 -0.19 8.89 -10.52
C ALA A 63 -1.49 8.08 -10.40
N SER A 64 -2.63 8.74 -10.16
CA SER A 64 -3.93 8.06 -10.07
C SER A 64 -4.30 7.37 -11.38
N THR A 65 -3.99 7.99 -12.52
CA THR A 65 -4.24 7.42 -13.86
C THR A 65 -3.35 6.22 -14.13
N LEU A 66 -2.06 6.31 -13.79
CA LEU A 66 -1.12 5.18 -13.92
C LEU A 66 -1.55 4.01 -13.04
N MET A 67 -1.83 4.26 -11.76
CA MET A 67 -2.28 3.21 -10.83
C MET A 67 -3.60 2.59 -11.30
N GLY A 68 -4.54 3.39 -11.78
CA GLY A 68 -5.76 2.92 -12.44
C GLY A 68 -5.50 1.99 -13.61
N SER A 69 -4.54 2.35 -14.46
CA SER A 69 -4.12 1.54 -15.63
C SER A 69 -3.43 0.24 -15.24
N LEU A 70 -2.75 0.21 -14.10
CA LEU A 70 -2.20 -1.01 -13.49
C LEU A 70 -3.27 -1.85 -12.77
N GLY A 71 -4.53 -1.40 -12.80
CA GLY A 71 -5.67 -2.13 -12.30
C GLY A 71 -5.99 -1.89 -10.82
N LEU A 72 -5.37 -0.88 -10.20
CA LEU A 72 -5.76 -0.41 -8.88
C LEU A 72 -7.02 0.45 -8.96
N GLU A 73 -7.83 0.44 -7.91
CA GLU A 73 -8.87 1.45 -7.75
C GLU A 73 -8.23 2.66 -7.07
N ALA A 74 -7.69 3.57 -7.89
CA ALA A 74 -7.01 4.77 -7.44
C ALA A 74 -7.70 6.03 -7.96
N GLU A 75 -7.80 7.04 -7.11
CA GLU A 75 -8.31 8.37 -7.46
C GLU A 75 -7.37 9.47 -6.94
N SER A 76 -7.45 10.65 -7.55
CA SER A 76 -6.77 11.84 -7.07
C SER A 76 -7.74 12.76 -6.32
N ASP A 77 -7.27 13.33 -5.21
CA ASP A 77 -7.96 14.34 -4.41
C ASP A 77 -6.99 15.49 -4.13
N GLY A 78 -7.03 16.53 -4.98
CA GLY A 78 -6.06 17.62 -4.98
C GLY A 78 -4.63 17.10 -5.17
N ILE A 79 -3.80 17.24 -4.13
CA ILE A 79 -2.40 16.81 -4.11
C ILE A 79 -2.21 15.37 -3.64
N GLU A 80 -3.30 14.65 -3.35
CA GLU A 80 -3.26 13.29 -2.83
C GLU A 80 -3.73 12.25 -3.87
N VAL A 81 -3.18 11.05 -3.74
CA VAL A 81 -3.60 9.82 -4.42
C VAL A 81 -4.17 8.88 -3.37
N ILE A 82 -5.40 8.45 -3.59
CA ILE A 82 -6.13 7.53 -2.71
C ILE A 82 -6.26 6.20 -3.44
N VAL A 83 -5.72 5.14 -2.85
CA VAL A 83 -5.81 3.76 -3.35
C VAL A 83 -6.81 3.01 -2.47
N LYS A 84 -7.99 2.73 -3.04
CA LYS A 84 -9.11 2.04 -2.38
C LYS A 84 -8.97 0.53 -2.46
N GLU A 85 -8.67 0.04 -3.64
CA GLU A 85 -8.47 -1.38 -3.91
C GLU A 85 -7.20 -1.62 -4.72
N CYS A 86 -6.61 -2.78 -4.50
CA CYS A 86 -5.36 -3.15 -5.11
C CYS A 86 -5.41 -4.66 -5.41
N PRO A 87 -5.07 -5.09 -6.64
CA PRO A 87 -5.22 -6.49 -7.06
C PRO A 87 -4.30 -7.45 -6.29
N PHE A 88 -3.36 -6.89 -5.52
CA PHE A 88 -2.41 -7.59 -4.66
C PHE A 88 -2.95 -7.92 -3.27
N TRP A 89 -4.20 -7.53 -2.94
CA TRP A 89 -4.71 -7.64 -1.57
C TRP A 89 -4.71 -9.06 -1.04
N ASN A 90 -5.22 -9.98 -1.86
CA ASN A 90 -5.23 -11.39 -1.49
C ASN A 90 -3.81 -11.92 -1.31
N ARG A 91 -2.85 -11.50 -2.14
CA ARG A 91 -1.44 -11.88 -1.98
C ARG A 91 -0.80 -11.30 -0.73
N ILE A 92 -1.11 -10.06 -0.37
CA ILE A 92 -0.64 -9.47 0.88
C ILE A 92 -1.17 -10.25 2.10
N LEU A 93 -2.43 -10.72 2.03
CA LEU A 93 -3.01 -11.55 3.09
C LEU A 93 -2.36 -12.94 3.16
N GLU A 94 -1.93 -13.50 2.02
CA GLU A 94 -1.32 -14.83 1.92
C GLU A 94 0.19 -14.83 2.28
N GLU A 95 0.96 -13.94 1.67
CA GLU A 95 2.43 -13.88 1.77
C GLU A 95 2.91 -12.95 2.89
N GLY A 96 2.02 -12.13 3.45
CA GLY A 96 2.27 -11.34 4.66
C GLY A 96 3.10 -10.08 4.46
N LEU A 97 3.75 -9.64 5.55
CA LEU A 97 4.32 -8.29 5.66
C LEU A 97 5.48 -8.02 4.70
N GLU A 98 6.26 -9.03 4.35
CA GLU A 98 7.40 -8.84 3.45
C GLU A 98 6.95 -8.56 2.02
N TYR A 99 5.92 -9.27 1.54
CA TYR A 99 5.31 -9.01 0.25
C TYR A 99 4.69 -7.61 0.20
N SER A 100 3.97 -7.21 1.24
CA SER A 100 3.39 -5.85 1.30
C SER A 100 4.46 -4.75 1.33
N PHE A 101 5.63 -5.01 1.92
CA PHE A 101 6.77 -4.09 1.86
C PHE A 101 7.34 -4.03 0.44
N HIS A 102 7.44 -5.17 -0.27
CA HIS A 102 7.85 -5.19 -1.67
C HIS A 102 6.94 -4.32 -2.54
N ILE A 103 5.62 -4.49 -2.42
CA ILE A 103 4.64 -3.63 -3.08
C ILE A 103 4.91 -2.16 -2.74
N GLU A 104 4.78 -1.77 -1.47
CA GLU A 104 4.77 -0.34 -1.12
C GLU A 104 6.11 0.37 -1.37
N GLU A 105 7.23 -0.26 -1.03
CA GLU A 105 8.54 0.39 -0.99
C GLU A 105 9.41 0.12 -2.24
N ILE A 106 9.16 -0.98 -2.96
CA ILE A 106 9.94 -1.34 -4.16
C ILE A 106 9.21 -0.95 -5.43
N CYS A 107 7.88 -1.05 -5.46
CA CYS A 107 7.15 -0.73 -6.68
C CYS A 107 6.39 0.61 -6.61
N TRP A 108 5.60 0.85 -5.56
CA TRP A 108 4.68 1.99 -5.54
C TRP A 108 5.40 3.30 -5.24
N MET A 109 6.17 3.36 -4.16
CA MET A 109 6.89 4.58 -3.79
C MET A 109 7.88 5.02 -4.88
N PRO A 110 8.74 4.14 -5.45
CA PRO A 110 9.65 4.55 -6.52
C PRO A 110 8.91 5.02 -7.78
N LEU A 111 7.80 4.37 -8.15
CA LEU A 111 6.94 4.83 -9.24
C LEU A 111 6.42 6.24 -8.99
N LEU A 112 5.90 6.51 -7.79
CA LEU A 112 5.43 7.84 -7.40
C LEU A 112 6.56 8.87 -7.40
N GLU A 113 7.78 8.48 -7.00
CA GLU A 113 8.96 9.36 -7.04
C GLU A 113 9.32 9.73 -8.47
N GLY A 114 9.27 8.77 -9.40
CA GLY A 114 9.55 9.01 -10.80
C GLY A 114 8.60 10.04 -11.41
N ILE A 115 7.32 9.98 -11.04
CA ILE A 115 6.33 11.00 -11.40
C ILE A 115 6.70 12.33 -10.76
N GLY A 116 6.95 12.35 -9.45
CA GLY A 116 7.25 13.57 -8.71
C GLY A 116 8.45 14.33 -9.28
N GLU A 117 9.51 13.63 -9.67
CA GLU A 117 10.70 14.24 -10.27
C GLU A 117 10.41 15.00 -11.57
N GLN A 118 9.51 14.50 -12.42
CA GLN A 118 9.13 15.20 -13.65
C GLN A 118 8.29 16.47 -13.35
N PHE A 119 7.47 16.41 -12.31
CA PHE A 119 6.59 17.50 -11.89
C PHE A 119 7.24 18.47 -10.88
N GLY A 120 8.49 18.22 -10.48
CA GLY A 120 9.23 19.05 -9.52
C GLY A 120 8.76 18.92 -8.06
N VAL A 121 8.11 17.81 -7.71
CA VAL A 121 7.51 17.55 -6.38
C VAL A 121 7.98 16.21 -5.82
N ARG A 122 7.70 15.95 -4.54
CA ARG A 122 8.08 14.71 -3.86
C ARG A 122 6.86 13.99 -3.29
N PRO A 123 6.70 12.68 -3.55
CA PRO A 123 5.65 11.91 -2.90
C PRO A 123 5.97 11.69 -1.42
N MET A 124 4.92 11.47 -0.65
CA MET A 124 4.97 11.14 0.77
C MET A 124 3.84 10.17 1.08
N MET A 125 4.15 9.07 1.74
CA MET A 125 3.15 8.14 2.25
C MET A 125 2.44 8.76 3.46
N LYS A 126 1.11 8.85 3.41
CA LYS A 126 0.26 9.28 4.53
C LYS A 126 -0.27 8.09 5.32
N SER A 127 -0.73 7.07 4.59
CA SER A 127 -1.14 5.79 5.14
C SER A 127 -0.61 4.68 4.24
N SER A 128 -0.10 3.64 4.89
CA SER A 128 0.26 2.39 4.23
C SER A 128 -0.74 1.34 4.65
N LEU A 129 -1.19 0.59 3.67
CA LEU A 129 -2.18 -0.46 3.86
C LEU A 129 -1.56 -1.62 4.65
N ARG A 130 -0.24 -1.86 4.49
CA ARG A 130 0.55 -2.73 5.37
C ARG A 130 0.50 -2.28 6.82
N LEU A 131 0.79 -0.99 7.09
CA LEU A 131 0.79 -0.46 8.45
C LEU A 131 -0.60 -0.51 9.08
N ASN A 132 -1.64 -0.26 8.29
CA ASN A 132 -3.03 -0.38 8.71
C ASN A 132 -3.38 -1.83 9.09
N HIS A 133 -2.95 -2.80 8.27
CA HIS A 133 -3.13 -4.23 8.57
C HIS A 133 -2.42 -4.66 9.86
N VAL A 134 -1.16 -4.24 10.05
CA VAL A 134 -0.40 -4.50 11.29
C VAL A 134 -1.08 -3.90 12.50
N ALA A 135 -1.53 -2.65 12.40
CA ALA A 135 -2.21 -1.95 13.50
C ALA A 135 -3.51 -2.68 13.90
N ARG A 136 -4.31 -3.09 12.91
CA ARG A 136 -5.55 -3.83 13.15
C ARG A 136 -5.28 -5.19 13.79
N GLY A 137 -4.33 -5.96 13.26
CA GLY A 137 -3.93 -7.25 13.82
C GLY A 137 -3.40 -7.13 15.26
N LYS A 138 -2.63 -6.08 15.56
CA LYS A 138 -2.14 -5.81 16.92
C LYS A 138 -3.30 -5.52 17.88
N ASN A 139 -4.29 -4.75 17.46
CA ASN A 139 -5.44 -4.42 18.31
C ASN A 139 -6.37 -5.62 18.51
N GLU A 140 -6.62 -6.41 17.47
CA GLU A 140 -7.35 -7.69 17.60
C GLU A 140 -6.64 -8.68 18.53
N TYR A 141 -5.31 -8.75 18.47
CA TYR A 141 -4.52 -9.55 19.42
C TYR A 141 -4.70 -9.07 20.87
N LYS A 142 -4.67 -7.75 21.11
CA LYS A 142 -4.93 -7.18 22.44
C LYS A 142 -6.35 -7.50 22.93
N LYS A 143 -7.37 -7.43 22.06
CA LYS A 143 -8.76 -7.82 22.39
C LYS A 143 -8.83 -9.29 22.81
N SER A 144 -8.19 -10.18 22.06
CA SER A 144 -8.10 -11.61 22.41
C SER A 144 -7.40 -11.84 23.76
N LYS A 145 -6.33 -11.09 24.04
CA LYS A 145 -5.61 -11.15 25.32
C LYS A 145 -6.49 -10.66 26.48
N ALA A 146 -7.22 -9.57 26.31
CA ALA A 146 -8.17 -9.06 27.30
C ALA A 146 -9.29 -10.07 27.58
N SER A 147 -9.84 -10.70 26.54
CA SER A 147 -10.86 -11.75 26.68
C SER A 147 -10.35 -12.94 27.50
N LYS A 148 -9.11 -13.39 27.24
CA LYS A 148 -8.45 -14.45 28.03
C LYS A 148 -8.22 -14.03 29.48
N ALA A 149 -7.84 -12.78 29.73
CA ALA A 149 -7.64 -12.26 31.08
C ALA A 149 -8.95 -12.20 31.88
N LEU A 150 -10.05 -11.78 31.25
CA LEU A 150 -11.38 -11.78 31.86
C LEU A 150 -11.81 -13.21 32.22
N LYS A 151 -11.67 -14.16 31.28
CA LYS A 151 -11.99 -15.58 31.52
C LYS A 151 -11.16 -16.19 32.66
N ALA A 152 -9.93 -15.73 32.83
CA ALA A 152 -9.03 -16.16 33.90
C ALA A 152 -9.29 -15.43 35.24
N GLY A 153 -10.27 -14.52 35.31
CA GLY A 153 -10.55 -13.70 36.50
C GLY A 153 -9.45 -12.70 36.85
N LYS A 154 -8.57 -12.37 35.90
CA LYS A 154 -7.43 -11.46 36.12
C LYS A 154 -7.78 -9.98 35.97
N ILE A 155 -8.90 -9.69 35.32
CA ILE A 155 -9.47 -8.35 35.17
C ILE A 155 -10.98 -8.44 35.41
N SER A 156 -11.57 -7.32 35.84
CA SER A 156 -13.01 -7.17 36.01
C SER A 156 -13.74 -7.02 34.67
N LYS A 157 -15.08 -7.14 34.68
CA LYS A 157 -15.91 -6.87 33.51
C LYS A 157 -15.81 -5.42 33.04
N ASP A 158 -15.74 -4.47 33.97
CA ASP A 158 -15.70 -3.04 33.68
C ASP A 158 -14.34 -2.64 33.07
N GLU A 159 -13.24 -3.18 33.60
CA GLU A 159 -11.91 -3.01 33.01
C GLU A 159 -11.82 -3.64 31.62
N TYR A 160 -12.41 -4.82 31.44
CA TYR A 160 -12.51 -5.44 30.12
C TYR A 160 -13.28 -4.57 29.14
N GLN A 161 -14.46 -4.06 29.52
CA GLN A 161 -15.29 -3.26 28.63
C GLN A 161 -14.56 -1.97 28.22
N THR A 162 -13.97 -1.26 29.18
CA THR A 162 -13.16 -0.06 28.90
C THR A 162 -12.04 -0.35 27.90
N THR A 163 -11.33 -1.48 28.09
CA THR A 163 -10.26 -1.90 27.17
C THR A 163 -10.78 -2.21 25.77
N ILE A 164 -11.95 -2.84 25.65
CA ILE A 164 -12.55 -3.14 24.34
C ILE A 164 -12.99 -1.86 23.64
N ASP A 165 -13.65 -0.94 24.34
CA ASP A 165 -14.13 0.33 23.78
C ASP A 165 -12.97 1.17 23.25
N GLU A 166 -11.86 1.24 24.00
CA GLU A 166 -10.64 1.92 23.56
C GLU A 166 -10.05 1.30 22.29
N LEU A 167 -9.93 -0.04 22.27
CA LEU A 167 -9.36 -0.77 21.14
C LEU A 167 -10.25 -0.70 19.89
N ASP A 168 -11.56 -0.70 20.06
CA ASP A 168 -12.51 -0.54 18.96
C ASP A 168 -12.42 0.88 18.39
N SER A 169 -12.36 1.91 19.23
CA SER A 169 -12.11 3.29 18.74
C SER A 169 -10.74 3.44 18.06
N GLU A 170 -9.70 2.73 18.52
CA GLU A 170 -8.41 2.70 17.83
C GLU A 170 -8.53 2.04 16.44
N ILE A 171 -9.29 0.94 16.31
CA ILE A 171 -9.51 0.24 15.05
C ILE A 171 -10.30 1.11 14.06
N GLU A 172 -11.32 1.84 14.53
CA GLU A 172 -12.13 2.76 13.71
C GLU A 172 -11.31 3.92 13.14
N LYS A 173 -10.24 4.32 13.84
CA LYS A 173 -9.32 5.39 13.38
C LYS A 173 -8.29 4.90 12.37
N ILE A 174 -8.14 3.60 12.16
CA ILE A 174 -7.18 3.05 11.19
C ILE A 174 -7.67 3.41 9.78
N PRO A 175 -6.85 4.10 8.96
CA PRO A 175 -7.25 4.43 7.60
C PRO A 175 -7.64 3.19 6.80
N GLU A 176 -8.74 3.30 6.06
CA GLU A 176 -9.23 2.21 5.21
C GLU A 176 -8.41 2.09 3.92
N PHE A 177 -7.89 3.22 3.44
CA PHE A 177 -7.23 3.34 2.15
C PHE A 177 -5.75 3.70 2.27
N GLY A 178 -4.99 3.36 1.24
CA GLY A 178 -3.61 3.82 1.07
C GLY A 178 -3.64 5.24 0.54
N ARG A 179 -2.90 6.14 1.17
CA ARG A 179 -2.89 7.56 0.80
C ARG A 179 -1.47 8.02 0.60
N TYR A 180 -1.24 8.66 -0.53
CA TYR A 180 0.04 9.24 -0.92
C TYR A 180 -0.18 10.72 -1.24
N GLN A 181 0.73 11.60 -0.84
CA GLN A 181 0.62 13.04 -1.05
C GLN A 181 1.86 13.55 -1.78
N TYR A 182 1.69 14.42 -2.77
CA TYR A 182 2.80 15.16 -3.38
C TYR A 182 3.02 16.51 -2.68
N LYS A 183 4.29 16.88 -2.49
CA LYS A 183 4.72 18.14 -1.87
C LYS A 183 5.77 18.87 -2.70
#